data_AF-A0A354BH43-F1
#
_entry.id   AF-A0A354BH43-F1
#
_cell.length_a   1.000
_cell.length_b   1.000
_cell.length_c   1.000
_cell.angle_alpha   90.00
_cell.angle_beta   90.00
_cell.angle_gamma   90.00
#
_symmetry.space_group_name_H-M   'P 1'
#
loop_
_entity.id
_entity.type
_entity.pdbx_description
1 polymer ?
#
loop_
_entity_poly.entity_id
_entity_poly.type
_entity_poly.pdbx_seq_one_letter_code
_entity_poly.pdbx_strand_id
1 'polypeptide(L)'
;MPKDMPEYRKEIDRIDDEIIRLLNERSKSVIEIGRLKKEKDADANLHTAGREAEIIQRLTKLNTGPFPSEAIRSVYREIMSASLSLEAPQKVAYLGPRAT
;
A
#
# COMPACT_ATOMS: atom_id res chain seq x y z
N MET A 1 -19.28 -11.26 30.56
CA MET A 1 -20.15 -11.85 29.52
C MET A 1 -19.34 -11.99 28.25
N PRO A 2 -19.55 -13.02 27.42
CA PRO A 2 -18.91 -13.09 26.11
C PRO A 2 -19.30 -11.86 25.28
N LYS A 3 -18.35 -11.31 24.52
CA LYS A 3 -18.63 -10.20 23.59
C LYS A 3 -19.71 -10.63 22.59
N ASP A 4 -20.65 -9.74 22.31
CA ASP A 4 -21.69 -9.97 21.30
C ASP A 4 -21.22 -9.52 19.90
N MET A 5 -21.99 -9.86 18.86
CA MET A 5 -21.68 -9.48 17.49
C MET A 5 -21.47 -7.95 17.31
N PRO A 6 -22.33 -7.06 17.85
CA PRO A 6 -22.11 -5.62 17.83
C PRO A 6 -20.77 -5.17 18.41
N GLU A 7 -20.32 -5.73 19.53
CA GLU A 7 -19.03 -5.37 20.14
C GLU A 7 -17.84 -5.77 19.27
N TYR A 8 -17.89 -6.93 18.60
CA TYR A 8 -16.85 -7.31 17.65
C TYR A 8 -16.82 -6.42 16.41
N ARG A 9 -17.97 -5.96 15.93
CA ARG A 9 -18.02 -5.01 14.79
C ARG A 9 -17.38 -3.67 15.14
N LYS A 10 -17.67 -3.12 16.31
CA LYS A 10 -17.01 -1.90 16.80
C LYS A 10 -15.50 -2.06 16.92
N GLU A 11 -15.04 -3.25 17.33
CA GLU A 11 -13.61 -3.56 17.37
C GLU A 11 -12.99 -3.59 15.98
N ILE A 12 -13.68 -4.16 14.98
CA ILE A 12 -13.26 -4.14 13.58
C ILE A 12 -13.18 -2.70 13.07
N ASP A 13 -14.23 -1.90 13.28
CA ASP A 13 -14.25 -0.48 12.85
C ASP A 13 -13.04 0.29 13.40
N ARG A 14 -12.73 0.09 14.69
CA ARG A 14 -11.56 0.68 15.35
C ARG A 14 -10.24 0.23 14.72
N ILE A 15 -10.13 -1.04 14.34
CA ILE A 15 -8.94 -1.58 13.67
C ILE A 15 -8.82 -1.02 12.26
N ASP A 16 -9.92 -0.90 11.53
CA ASP A 16 -9.96 -0.36 10.17
C ASP A 16 -9.56 1.13 10.13
N ASP A 17 -10.03 1.92 11.10
CA ASP A 17 -9.61 3.32 11.28
C ASP A 17 -8.09 3.42 11.47
N GLU A 18 -7.51 2.52 12.26
CA GLU A 18 -6.07 2.46 12.51
C GLU A 18 -5.30 2.01 11.27
N ILE A 19 -5.83 1.05 10.51
CA ILE A 19 -5.26 0.61 9.23
C ILE A 19 -5.20 1.81 8.27
N ILE A 20 -6.29 2.56 8.10
CA ILE A 20 -6.32 3.73 7.22
C ILE A 20 -5.34 4.82 7.70
N ARG A 21 -5.25 5.07 9.00
CA ARG A 21 -4.26 6.00 9.58
C ARG A 21 -2.83 5.59 9.21
N LEU A 22 -2.47 4.32 9.42
CA LEU A 22 -1.15 3.78 9.13
C LEU A 22 -0.83 3.77 7.63
N LEU A 23 -1.81 3.47 6.77
CA LEU A 23 -1.66 3.55 5.31
C LEU A 23 -1.37 4.97 4.84
N ASN A 24 -2.03 5.98 5.42
CA ASN A 24 -1.78 7.39 5.12
C ASN A 24 -0.37 7.81 5.56
N GLU A 25 0.08 7.41 6.76
CA GLU A 25 1.44 7.69 7.24
C GLU A 25 2.51 7.03 6.38
N ARG A 26 2.28 5.77 5.99
CA ARG A 26 3.15 5.05 5.04
C ARG A 26 3.22 5.78 3.71
N SER A 27 2.09 6.23 3.18
CA SER A 27 2.01 6.92 1.88
C SER A 27 2.76 8.25 1.88
N LYS A 28 2.68 9.03 2.97
CA LYS A 28 3.50 10.25 3.14
C LYS A 28 4.99 9.96 3.05
N SER A 29 5.44 8.86 3.66
CA SER A 29 6.85 8.44 3.61
C SER A 29 7.26 8.02 2.19
N VAL A 30 6.36 7.34 1.46
CA VAL A 30 6.59 6.99 0.06
C VAL A 30 6.77 8.25 -0.77
N ILE A 31 5.81 9.19 -0.72
CA ILE A 31 5.87 10.47 -1.46
C ILE A 31 7.19 11.21 -1.24
N GLU A 32 7.66 11.27 0.01
CA GLU A 32 8.93 11.93 0.33
C GLU A 32 10.14 11.19 -0.27
N ILE A 33 10.14 9.86 -0.25
CA ILE A 33 11.16 9.05 -0.95
C ILE A 33 11.12 9.33 -2.45
N GLY A 34 9.92 9.41 -3.05
CA GLY A 34 9.75 9.74 -4.46
C GLY A 34 10.29 11.12 -4.80
N ARG A 35 10.02 12.12 -3.95
CA ARG A 35 10.55 13.48 -4.05
C ARG A 35 12.09 13.49 -4.04
N LEU A 36 12.70 12.84 -3.04
CA LEU A 36 14.16 12.75 -2.89
C LEU A 36 14.83 11.99 -4.05
N LYS A 37 14.17 10.99 -4.63
CA LYS A 37 14.67 10.29 -5.83
C LYS A 37 14.67 11.21 -7.04
N LYS A 38 13.56 11.94 -7.27
CA LYS A 38 13.42 12.89 -8.39
C LYS A 38 14.37 14.07 -8.31
N GLU A 39 14.73 14.51 -7.10
CA GLU A 39 15.76 15.55 -6.89
C GLU A 39 17.15 15.11 -7.36
N LYS A 40 17.45 13.81 -7.29
CA LYS A 40 18.74 13.25 -7.73
C LYS A 40 18.74 12.91 -9.21
N ASP A 41 17.62 12.39 -9.70
CA ASP A 41 17.43 11.97 -11.09
C ASP A 41 15.95 12.11 -11.45
N ALA A 42 15.65 13.01 -12.40
CA ALA A 42 14.28 13.32 -12.83
C ALA A 42 13.57 12.11 -13.46
N ASP A 43 14.33 11.15 -14.01
CA ASP A 43 13.84 9.94 -14.64
C ASP A 43 13.94 8.70 -13.72
N ALA A 44 14.25 8.91 -12.42
CA ALA A 44 14.43 7.83 -11.46
C ALA A 44 13.20 6.92 -11.37
N ASN A 45 13.43 5.61 -11.51
CA ASN A 45 12.38 4.62 -11.31
C ASN A 45 12.00 4.53 -9.81
N LEU A 46 10.76 4.92 -9.51
CA LEU A 46 10.22 4.88 -8.15
C LEU A 46 9.88 3.45 -7.72
N HIS A 47 9.57 2.57 -8.67
CA HIS A 47 9.23 1.17 -8.44
C HIS A 47 10.49 0.30 -8.44
N THR A 48 10.89 -0.18 -7.27
CA THR A 48 12.09 -1.01 -7.09
C THR A 48 11.71 -2.42 -6.66
N ALA A 49 11.66 -3.37 -7.61
CA ALA A 49 11.21 -4.75 -7.38
C ALA A 49 11.97 -5.47 -6.24
N GLY A 50 13.28 -5.22 -6.10
CA GLY A 50 14.07 -5.78 -4.99
C GLY A 50 13.55 -5.34 -3.62
N ARG A 51 13.16 -4.06 -3.49
CA ARG A 51 12.63 -3.52 -2.24
C ARG A 51 11.26 -4.12 -1.89
N GLU A 52 10.42 -4.39 -2.87
CA GLU A 52 9.12 -5.03 -2.65
C GLU A 52 9.27 -6.45 -2.11
N ALA A 53 10.19 -7.22 -2.70
CA ALA A 53 10.49 -8.58 -2.26
C ALA A 53 10.98 -8.62 -0.80
N GLU A 54 11.87 -7.69 -0.42
CA GLU A 54 12.34 -7.54 0.97
C GLU A 54 11.21 -7.23 1.94
N ILE A 55 10.32 -6.30 1.58
CA ILE A 55 9.18 -5.91 2.42
C ILE A 55 8.27 -7.10 2.65
N ILE A 56 7.89 -7.81 1.58
CA ILE A 56 7.02 -8.99 1.66
C ILE A 56 7.69 -10.07 2.51
N GLN A 57 8.96 -10.39 2.27
CA GLN A 57 9.68 -11.41 3.03
C GLN A 57 9.73 -11.07 4.53
N ARG A 58 10.03 -9.80 4.87
CA ARG A 58 10.06 -9.35 6.27
C ARG A 58 8.69 -9.49 6.93
N LEU A 59 7.62 -9.06 6.27
CA LEU A 59 6.28 -9.09 6.83
C LEU A 59 5.73 -10.52 6.96
N THR A 60 6.00 -11.38 5.99
CA THR A 60 5.66 -12.81 6.08
C THR A 60 6.37 -13.47 7.26
N LYS A 61 7.63 -13.12 7.56
CA LYS A 61 8.35 -13.62 8.75
C LYS A 61 7.79 -13.12 10.07
N LEU A 62 7.24 -11.91 10.09
CA LEU A 62 6.64 -11.31 11.29
C LEU A 62 5.22 -11.81 11.58
N ASN A 63 4.55 -12.40 10.59
CA ASN A 63 3.18 -12.88 10.75
C ASN A 63 3.14 -14.17 11.56
N THR A 64 2.63 -14.08 12.79
CA THR A 64 2.37 -15.22 13.67
C THR A 64 0.92 -15.72 13.60
N GLY A 65 0.15 -15.25 12.61
CA GLY A 65 -1.28 -15.54 12.47
C GLY A 65 -2.16 -14.61 13.33
N PRO A 66 -3.49 -14.76 13.28
CA PRO A 66 -4.26 -15.75 12.51
C PRO A 66 -4.44 -15.39 11.02
N PHE A 67 -3.89 -14.27 10.56
CA PHE A 67 -3.97 -13.84 9.16
C PHE A 67 -3.16 -14.79 8.24
N PRO A 68 -3.65 -15.19 7.06
CA PRO A 68 -2.93 -16.11 6.19
C PRO A 68 -1.66 -15.49 5.59
N SER A 69 -0.52 -16.18 5.73
CA SER A 69 0.78 -15.67 5.28
C SER A 69 0.86 -15.47 3.76
N GLU A 70 0.13 -16.28 2.99
CA GLU A 70 0.00 -16.14 1.55
C GLU A 70 -0.75 -14.87 1.14
N ALA A 71 -1.72 -14.42 1.96
CA ALA A 71 -2.51 -13.22 1.69
C ALA A 71 -1.69 -11.93 1.89
N ILE A 72 -0.64 -11.97 2.71
CA ILE A 72 0.26 -10.80 2.95
C ILE A 72 0.84 -10.30 1.64
N ARG A 73 1.28 -11.21 0.77
CA ARG A 73 1.84 -10.85 -0.53
C ARG A 73 0.85 -10.03 -1.35
N SER A 74 -0.38 -10.50 -1.47
CA SER A 74 -1.42 -9.86 -2.26
C SER A 74 -1.81 -8.51 -1.67
N VAL A 75 -2.08 -8.45 -0.36
CA VAL A 75 -2.46 -7.22 0.33
C VAL A 75 -1.37 -6.15 0.19
N TYR A 76 -0.11 -6.50 0.46
CA TYR A 76 0.97 -5.51 0.40
C TYR A 76 1.32 -5.09 -1.01
N ARG A 77 1.13 -5.95 -2.02
CA ARG A 77 1.28 -5.54 -3.43
C ARG A 77 0.28 -4.45 -3.79
N GLU A 78 -0.98 -4.58 -3.40
CA GLU A 78 -1.99 -3.54 -3.63
C GLU A 78 -1.68 -2.25 -2.88
N ILE A 79 -1.24 -2.34 -1.61
CA ILE A 79 -0.80 -1.17 -0.85
C ILE A 79 0.36 -0.46 -1.54
N MET A 80 1.35 -1.20 -2.05
CA MET A 80 2.50 -0.64 -2.78
C MET A 80 2.08 0.01 -4.09
N SER A 81 1.22 -0.67 -4.86
CA SER A 81 0.63 -0.15 -6.11
C SER A 81 -0.11 1.17 -5.88
N ALA A 82 -0.99 1.22 -4.88
CA ALA A 82 -1.74 2.43 -4.51
C ALA A 82 -0.83 3.56 -4.00
N SER A 83 0.28 3.24 -3.32
CA SER A 83 1.23 4.28 -2.86
C SER A 83 2.02 4.88 -4.02
N LEU A 84 2.40 4.07 -5.02
CA LEU A 84 3.14 4.52 -6.21
C LEU A 84 2.26 5.34 -7.15
N SER A 85 0.97 5.04 -7.24
CA SER A 85 0.04 5.80 -8.09
C SER A 85 -0.13 7.26 -7.64
N LEU A 86 0.13 7.56 -6.36
CA LEU A 86 0.17 8.93 -5.83
C LEU A 86 1.36 9.75 -6.35
N GLU A 87 2.43 9.09 -6.81
CA GLU A 87 3.68 9.73 -7.22
C GLU A 87 3.84 9.92 -8.73
N ALA A 88 3.11 9.13 -9.51
CA ALA A 88 3.11 9.20 -10.96
C ALA A 88 2.05 10.21 -11.43
N PRO A 89 2.36 11.18 -12.31
CA PRO A 89 1.30 11.83 -13.07
C PRO A 89 0.54 10.73 -13.80
N GLN A 90 -0.78 10.63 -13.60
CA GLN A 90 -1.62 9.64 -14.29
C GLN A 90 -1.41 9.78 -15.81
N LYS A 91 -0.53 8.95 -16.38
CA LYS A 91 -0.45 8.75 -17.83
C LYS A 91 -1.64 7.88 -18.19
N VAL A 92 -2.78 8.52 -18.40
CA VAL A 92 -3.93 7.87 -19.01
C VAL A 92 -3.56 7.60 -20.47
N ALA A 93 -3.21 6.35 -20.78
CA ALA A 93 -3.16 5.89 -22.16
C ALA A 93 -4.61 5.69 -22.61
N TYR A 94 -5.11 6.57 -23.48
CA TYR A 94 -6.39 6.38 -24.15
C TYR A 94 -6.17 5.56 -25.42
N LEU A 95 -6.73 4.35 -25.47
CA LEU A 95 -6.79 3.51 -26.67
C LEU A 95 -8.08 3.84 -27.44
N GLY A 96 -8.08 4.96 -28.17
CA GLY A 96 -9.14 5.33 -29.10
C GLY A 96 -8.94 6.73 -29.70
N PRO A 97 -9.50 7.05 -30.87
CA PRO A 97 -9.61 8.43 -31.31
C PRO A 97 -10.72 9.15 -30.53
N ARG A 98 -10.60 10.47 -30.34
CA ARG A 98 -11.71 11.31 -29.87
C ARG A 98 -12.90 11.09 -30.82
N ALA A 99 -13.94 10.41 -30.37
CA ALA A 99 -15.23 10.50 -31.04
C ALA A 99 -15.68 11.96 -30.92
N THR A 100 -15.95 12.58 -32.07
CA THR A 100 -16.50 13.93 -32.20
C THR A 100 -18.02 13.88 -32.13
#